data_AF-A0A9P0WZM7-F1
#
_entry.id   AF-A0A9P0WZM7-F1
#
_cell.length_a   1.000
_cell.length_b   1.000
_cell.length_c   1.000
_cell.angle_alpha   90.00
_cell.angle_beta   90.00
_cell.angle_gamma   90.00
#
_symmetry.space_group_name_H-M   'P 1'
#
loop_
_entity.id
_entity.type
_entity.pdbx_description
1 polymer ?
#
loop_
_entity_poly.entity_id
_entity_poly.type
_entity_poly.pdbx_seq_one_letter_code
_entity_poly.pdbx_strand_id
1 'polypeptide(L)'
;MEKRPPDPPDPPDRVSSPVESRDLSSPVFPRPGVKRRLNTNNEGLVEPSKKPITDVRSSAGDVNPGFYSHPSLTDSPKSYHINDKGPFLIHVSCPESDPSASLSIRSIIFGHFLIKYKVSNIVQDAVNKVGRNRISFEFKSGLDANNFLSNHIVPSNNYSVTIPNCNDSRMGLVRGVPADWSMQEFVETL
;
A
#
# COMPACT_ATOMS: atom_id res chain seq x y z
N MET A 1 39.16 -58.77 -14.27
CA MET A 1 37.93 -58.96 -13.49
C MET A 1 37.91 -57.90 -12.39
N GLU A 2 37.28 -56.75 -12.64
CA GLU A 2 37.08 -55.71 -11.63
C GLU A 2 36.02 -56.16 -10.63
N LYS A 3 36.38 -56.23 -9.35
CA LYS A 3 35.42 -56.46 -8.26
C LYS A 3 34.81 -55.12 -7.86
N ARG A 4 33.54 -54.91 -8.19
CA ARG A 4 32.77 -53.78 -7.65
C ARG A 4 32.55 -53.99 -6.15
N PRO A 5 32.58 -52.92 -5.33
CA PRO A 5 32.26 -53.02 -3.92
C PRO A 5 30.79 -53.44 -3.74
N PRO A 6 30.45 -54.13 -2.64
CA PRO A 6 29.09 -54.56 -2.37
C PRO A 6 28.19 -53.35 -2.09
N ASP A 7 26.94 -53.44 -2.56
CA ASP A 7 25.94 -52.40 -2.36
C ASP A 7 25.62 -52.20 -0.86
N PRO A 8 25.34 -50.97 -0.43
CA PRO A 8 24.94 -50.69 0.94
C PRO A 8 23.57 -51.34 1.25
N PRO A 9 23.33 -51.71 2.53
CA PRO A 9 22.07 -52.32 2.92
C PRO A 9 20.91 -51.32 2.81
N ASP A 10 19.75 -51.82 2.36
CA ASP A 10 18.54 -51.03 2.24
C ASP A 10 18.08 -50.48 3.61
N PRO A 11 17.54 -49.25 3.65
CA PRO A 11 16.96 -48.70 4.87
C PRO A 11 15.71 -49.49 5.27
N PRO A 12 15.41 -49.61 6.58
CA PRO A 12 14.27 -50.38 7.04
C PRO A 12 12.95 -49.76 6.58
N ASP A 13 12.05 -50.59 6.07
CA ASP A 13 10.71 -50.20 5.68
C ASP A 13 9.96 -49.54 6.84
N ARG A 14 9.42 -48.35 6.59
CA ARG A 14 8.66 -47.59 7.56
C ARG A 14 7.32 -48.29 7.78
N VAL A 15 7.26 -49.12 8.82
CA VAL A 15 6.04 -49.83 9.24
C VAL A 15 4.95 -48.81 9.57
N SER A 16 3.91 -48.79 8.74
CA SER A 16 2.66 -48.09 8.99
C SER A 16 2.07 -48.53 10.33
N SER A 17 1.91 -47.59 11.25
CA SER A 17 1.13 -47.78 12.49
C SER A 17 0.23 -46.58 12.75
N PRO A 18 -0.91 -46.80 13.44
CA PRO A 18 -2.15 -46.07 13.21
C PRO A 18 -2.41 -44.94 14.22
N VAL A 19 -3.14 -43.92 13.74
CA VAL A 19 -4.00 -42.94 14.44
C VAL A 19 -3.87 -42.86 15.97
N GLU A 20 -3.29 -41.77 16.47
CA GLU A 20 -3.62 -41.22 17.79
C GLU A 20 -4.13 -39.78 17.63
N SER A 21 -5.44 -39.62 17.74
CA SER A 21 -6.13 -38.34 17.90
C SER A 21 -5.85 -37.82 19.30
N ARG A 22 -5.20 -36.65 19.42
CA ARG A 22 -5.15 -35.89 20.69
C ARG A 22 -5.72 -34.50 20.48
N ASP A 23 -6.62 -34.18 21.39
CA ASP A 23 -7.58 -33.09 21.39
C ASP A 23 -6.94 -31.70 21.28
N LEU A 24 -7.42 -30.92 20.31
CA LEU A 24 -7.25 -29.46 20.29
C LEU A 24 -8.32 -28.85 21.19
N SER A 25 -7.94 -28.41 22.38
CA SER A 25 -8.78 -27.56 23.23
C SER A 25 -8.88 -26.16 22.63
N SER A 26 -10.07 -25.82 22.12
CA SER A 26 -10.43 -24.46 21.67
C SER A 26 -10.57 -23.50 22.86
N PRO A 27 -10.09 -22.24 22.78
CA PRO A 27 -10.41 -21.26 23.79
C PRO A 27 -11.84 -20.74 23.62
N VAL A 28 -12.56 -20.76 24.74
CA VAL A 28 -13.92 -20.25 24.95
C VAL A 28 -13.94 -18.73 24.84
N PHE A 29 -14.76 -18.19 23.93
CA PHE A 29 -15.20 -16.80 23.99
C PHE A 29 -16.73 -16.76 24.23
N PRO A 30 -17.23 -16.06 25.26
CA PRO A 30 -18.66 -15.93 25.48
C PRO A 30 -19.27 -14.94 24.47
N ARG A 31 -20.32 -15.39 23.76
CA ARG A 31 -21.18 -14.52 22.94
C ARG A 31 -22.20 -13.81 23.85
N PRO A 32 -22.30 -12.47 23.85
CA PRO A 32 -23.46 -11.79 24.41
C PRO A 32 -24.62 -11.92 23.42
N GLY A 33 -25.61 -12.73 23.78
CA GLY A 33 -26.89 -12.75 23.12
C GLY A 33 -27.73 -11.55 23.53
N VAL A 34 -28.41 -10.92 22.57
CA VAL A 34 -29.69 -10.27 22.82
C VAL A 34 -30.68 -10.78 21.79
N LYS A 35 -31.56 -11.67 22.24
CA LYS A 35 -32.82 -11.99 21.60
C LYS A 35 -33.84 -10.94 22.03
N ARG A 36 -34.54 -10.30 21.09
CA ARG A 36 -35.97 -10.03 21.24
C ARG A 36 -36.65 -10.21 19.88
N ARG A 37 -37.66 -11.07 19.88
CA ARG A 37 -38.56 -11.40 18.76
C ARG A 37 -39.99 -11.12 19.26
N LEU A 38 -40.89 -10.74 18.32
CA LEU A 38 -42.36 -10.79 18.38
C LEU A 38 -43.08 -9.68 19.21
N ASN A 39 -44.24 -9.09 18.87
CA ASN A 39 -45.35 -9.39 17.92
C ASN A 39 -46.25 -8.12 17.71
N THR A 40 -46.68 -7.87 16.47
CA THR A 40 -48.01 -7.54 15.90
C THR A 40 -49.16 -6.84 16.70
N ASN A 41 -49.69 -5.76 16.08
CA ASN A 41 -51.10 -5.32 15.87
C ASN A 41 -51.81 -4.18 16.67
N ASN A 42 -52.35 -3.27 15.84
CA ASN A 42 -53.58 -2.47 15.82
C ASN A 42 -53.76 -1.08 16.50
N GLU A 43 -53.89 -0.10 15.59
CA GLU A 43 -54.92 0.94 15.44
C GLU A 43 -54.87 2.26 16.22
N GLY A 44 -54.86 3.34 15.43
CA GLY A 44 -55.50 4.61 15.77
C GLY A 44 -54.64 5.86 15.59
N LEU A 45 -54.96 6.62 14.52
CA LEU A 45 -55.13 8.08 14.51
C LEU A 45 -54.21 8.91 13.57
N VAL A 46 -54.75 9.11 12.36
CA VAL A 46 -54.88 10.36 11.56
C VAL A 46 -53.61 11.20 11.26
N GLU A 47 -53.26 11.21 9.97
CA GLU A 47 -52.34 12.14 9.28
C GLU A 47 -52.82 13.61 9.31
N PRO A 48 -51.90 14.57 9.09
CA PRO A 48 -52.11 15.43 7.94
C PRO A 48 -50.87 15.57 7.05
N SER A 49 -50.97 14.97 5.86
CA SER A 49 -50.56 15.50 4.55
C SER A 49 -49.33 16.41 4.48
N LYS A 50 -48.16 15.79 4.30
CA LYS A 50 -46.99 16.48 3.70
C LYS A 50 -47.21 16.63 2.20
N LYS A 51 -47.35 17.87 1.73
CA LYS A 51 -47.33 18.20 0.30
C LYS A 51 -45.99 17.73 -0.31
N PRO A 52 -45.99 17.12 -1.51
CA PRO A 52 -44.76 16.70 -2.16
C PRO A 52 -43.99 17.94 -2.61
N ILE A 53 -42.73 18.04 -2.20
CA ILE A 53 -41.77 18.97 -2.79
C ILE A 53 -41.69 18.61 -4.26
N THR A 54 -42.11 19.56 -5.08
CA THR A 54 -42.08 19.47 -6.53
C THR A 54 -40.63 19.30 -6.95
N ASP A 55 -40.35 18.25 -7.72
CA ASP A 55 -39.08 18.07 -8.44
C ASP A 55 -38.82 19.30 -9.31
N VAL A 56 -38.01 20.23 -8.81
CA VAL A 56 -37.31 21.17 -9.68
C VAL A 56 -36.17 20.38 -10.29
N ARG A 57 -36.47 19.82 -11.47
CA ARG A 57 -35.54 19.28 -12.45
C ARG A 57 -34.53 20.37 -12.80
N SER A 58 -33.51 20.53 -11.95
CA SER A 58 -32.35 21.33 -12.28
C SER A 58 -31.51 20.50 -13.24
N SER A 59 -31.32 21.10 -14.41
CA SER A 59 -30.51 20.64 -15.53
C SER A 59 -29.28 19.86 -15.10
N ALA A 60 -29.02 18.76 -15.82
CA ALA A 60 -27.77 18.02 -15.79
C ALA A 60 -26.58 18.97 -15.94
N GLY A 61 -25.98 19.33 -14.82
CA GLY A 61 -24.58 19.69 -14.70
C GLY A 61 -23.98 18.61 -13.82
N ASP A 62 -23.10 17.80 -14.39
CA ASP A 62 -22.32 16.77 -13.71
C ASP A 62 -21.33 17.44 -12.75
N VAL A 63 -21.83 18.08 -11.68
CA VAL A 63 -21.00 18.45 -10.53
C VAL A 63 -20.86 17.19 -9.69
N ASN A 64 -19.98 16.31 -10.15
CA ASN A 64 -19.12 15.63 -9.20
C ASN A 64 -18.60 16.72 -8.25
N PRO A 65 -18.77 16.63 -6.92
CA PRO A 65 -18.03 17.50 -6.02
C PRO A 65 -16.56 17.17 -6.24
N GLY A 66 -15.97 17.87 -7.21
CA GLY A 66 -14.67 17.55 -7.76
C GLY A 66 -13.67 17.73 -6.65
N PHE A 67 -13.04 16.62 -6.24
CA PHE A 67 -11.90 16.67 -5.35
C PHE A 67 -10.85 17.56 -6.01
N TYR A 68 -10.66 18.76 -5.46
CA TYR A 68 -9.56 19.61 -5.87
C TYR A 68 -8.28 19.08 -5.23
N SER A 69 -7.34 18.65 -6.06
CA SER A 69 -5.99 18.33 -5.65
C SER A 69 -5.06 19.42 -6.17
N HIS A 70 -4.39 20.13 -5.27
CA HIS A 70 -3.43 21.15 -5.67
C HIS A 70 -2.26 20.49 -6.45
N PRO A 71 -1.76 21.09 -7.55
CA PRO A 71 -0.68 20.50 -8.36
C PRO A 71 0.59 20.18 -7.56
N SER A 72 0.90 20.94 -6.51
CA SER A 72 2.04 20.66 -5.65
C SER A 72 1.92 19.36 -4.86
N LEU A 73 0.70 18.83 -4.70
CA LEU A 73 0.46 17.55 -4.02
C LEU A 73 0.56 16.36 -4.99
N THR A 74 0.42 16.58 -6.30
CA THR A 74 0.45 15.49 -7.28
C THR A 74 1.86 15.17 -7.75
N ASP A 75 2.75 16.16 -7.79
CA ASP A 75 4.12 15.95 -8.27
C ASP A 75 4.99 15.32 -7.19
N SER A 76 5.43 14.08 -7.46
CA SER A 76 6.46 13.45 -6.65
C SER A 76 7.81 14.14 -6.94
N PRO A 77 8.61 14.44 -5.90
CA PRO A 77 9.90 15.07 -6.09
C PRO A 77 10.81 14.19 -6.96
N LYS A 78 11.51 14.81 -7.91
CA LYS A 78 12.44 14.13 -8.83
C LYS A 78 13.84 13.96 -8.23
N SER A 79 14.19 14.80 -7.26
CA SER A 79 15.49 14.82 -6.59
C SER A 79 15.38 15.50 -5.23
N TYR A 80 16.29 15.17 -4.33
CA TYR A 80 16.50 15.85 -3.06
C TYR A 80 17.24 17.17 -3.23
N HIS A 81 16.89 18.16 -2.42
CA HIS A 81 17.57 19.44 -2.35
C HIS A 81 18.77 19.40 -1.40
N ILE A 82 19.74 20.30 -1.58
CA ILE A 82 20.98 20.32 -0.77
C ILE A 82 20.75 20.65 0.71
N ASN A 83 19.66 21.37 1.00
CA ASN A 83 19.29 21.78 2.36
C ASN A 83 18.44 20.74 3.09
N ASP A 84 17.99 19.69 2.40
CA ASP A 84 17.14 18.65 2.98
C ASP A 84 17.92 17.89 4.06
N LYS A 85 17.20 17.49 5.11
CA LYS A 85 17.75 16.73 6.23
C LYS A 85 17.41 15.27 6.06
N GLY A 86 18.44 14.43 6.09
CA GLY A 86 18.28 12.99 6.00
C GLY A 86 17.64 12.37 7.25
N PRO A 87 17.27 11.08 7.18
CA PRO A 87 17.59 10.14 6.09
C PRO A 87 16.77 10.38 4.81
N PHE A 88 17.33 9.97 3.66
CA PHE A 88 16.77 10.21 2.33
C PHE A 88 16.12 8.93 1.78
N LEU A 89 14.79 8.90 1.78
CA LEU A 89 13.99 7.71 1.48
C LEU A 89 13.80 7.48 -0.03
N ILE A 90 14.00 6.27 -0.50
CA ILE A 90 13.79 5.91 -1.89
C ILE A 90 12.93 4.66 -1.98
N HIS A 91 11.97 4.68 -2.91
CA HIS A 91 11.15 3.52 -3.26
C HIS A 91 11.64 2.88 -4.55
N VAL A 92 11.67 1.55 -4.55
CA VAL A 92 11.97 0.72 -5.71
C VAL A 92 10.80 -0.19 -6.01
N SER A 93 10.46 -0.29 -7.28
CA SER A 93 9.41 -1.16 -7.82
C SER A 93 9.86 -1.78 -9.13
N CYS A 94 9.30 -2.91 -9.53
CA CYS A 94 9.46 -3.42 -10.90
C CYS A 94 8.37 -2.79 -11.77
N PRO A 95 8.70 -2.13 -12.90
CA PRO A 95 7.68 -1.67 -13.82
C PRO A 95 6.89 -2.87 -14.38
N GLU A 96 5.61 -2.64 -14.65
CA GLU A 96 4.71 -3.65 -15.21
C GLU A 96 4.97 -3.79 -16.71
N SER A 97 6.08 -4.45 -17.05
CA SER A 97 6.46 -4.71 -18.44
C SER A 97 5.76 -5.95 -19.00
N ASP A 98 5.36 -6.89 -18.14
CA ASP A 98 4.71 -8.15 -18.51
C ASP A 98 3.63 -8.59 -17.50
N PRO A 99 2.37 -8.84 -17.94
CA PRO A 99 1.24 -9.16 -17.05
C PRO A 99 1.28 -10.57 -16.42
N SER A 100 2.21 -11.43 -16.86
CA SER A 100 2.38 -12.81 -16.37
C SER A 100 3.45 -12.93 -15.28
N ALA A 101 4.28 -11.90 -15.08
CA ALA A 101 5.31 -11.91 -14.06
C ALA A 101 4.69 -11.55 -12.70
N SER A 102 4.81 -12.44 -11.71
CA SER A 102 4.49 -12.06 -10.34
C SER A 102 5.51 -11.00 -9.88
N LEU A 103 5.12 -9.73 -9.87
CA LEU A 103 5.95 -8.57 -9.50
C LEU A 103 6.18 -8.51 -7.97
N SER A 104 6.76 -9.57 -7.39
CA SER A 104 7.09 -9.60 -5.96
C SER A 104 8.58 -9.38 -5.76
N ILE A 105 8.96 -8.23 -5.19
CA ILE A 105 10.35 -7.94 -4.87
C ILE A 105 10.67 -8.51 -3.49
N ARG A 106 11.76 -9.26 -3.40
CA ARG A 106 12.29 -9.81 -2.15
C ARG A 106 13.43 -8.93 -1.65
N SER A 107 13.33 -8.43 -0.42
CA SER A 107 14.33 -7.54 0.18
C SER A 107 15.74 -8.11 0.18
N ILE A 108 15.88 -9.42 0.41
CA ILE A 108 17.20 -10.09 0.39
C ILE A 108 17.85 -10.05 -1.00
N ILE A 109 17.07 -10.25 -2.07
CA ILE A 109 17.57 -10.20 -3.45
C ILE A 109 17.95 -8.77 -3.80
N PHE A 110 17.13 -7.80 -3.40
CA PHE A 110 17.45 -6.39 -3.61
C PHE A 110 18.68 -5.96 -2.82
N GLY A 111 18.87 -6.44 -1.59
CA GLY A 111 20.10 -6.23 -0.82
C GLY A 111 21.34 -6.76 -1.55
N HIS A 112 21.27 -7.96 -2.13
CA HIS A 112 22.34 -8.49 -2.98
C HIS A 112 22.60 -7.61 -4.21
N PHE A 113 21.56 -7.04 -4.83
CA PHE A 113 21.70 -6.08 -5.91
C PHE A 113 22.50 -4.84 -5.46
N LEU A 114 22.16 -4.25 -4.31
CA LEU A 114 22.86 -3.07 -3.78
C LEU A 114 24.35 -3.37 -3.53
N ILE A 115 24.66 -4.54 -2.98
CA ILE A 115 26.05 -4.99 -2.75
C ILE A 115 26.78 -5.22 -4.07
N LYS A 116 26.15 -5.92 -5.03
CA LYS A 116 26.72 -6.24 -6.34
C LYS A 116 27.16 -4.98 -7.10
N TYR A 117 26.35 -3.93 -7.04
CA TYR A 117 26.63 -2.65 -7.71
C TYR A 117 27.34 -1.63 -6.81
N LYS A 118 27.81 -2.05 -5.62
CA LYS A 118 28.57 -1.21 -4.67
C LYS A 118 27.88 0.10 -4.33
N VAL A 119 26.55 0.06 -4.17
CA VAL A 119 25.78 1.22 -3.71
C VAL A 119 26.21 1.51 -2.27
N SER A 120 26.73 2.71 -2.03
CA SER A 120 27.29 3.13 -0.75
C SER A 120 26.36 4.12 -0.03
N ASN A 121 26.71 4.47 1.21
CA ASN A 121 25.99 5.45 2.03
C ASN A 121 24.51 5.14 2.31
N ILE A 122 24.15 3.86 2.28
CA ILE A 122 22.85 3.37 2.74
C ILE A 122 22.86 3.34 4.29
N VAL A 123 21.74 3.72 4.90
CA VAL A 123 21.54 3.62 6.36
C VAL A 123 21.53 2.13 6.76
N GLN A 124 22.08 1.79 7.93
CA GLN A 124 22.10 0.41 8.39
C GLN A 124 20.67 -0.13 8.56
N ASP A 125 20.42 -1.35 8.10
CA ASP A 125 19.10 -2.01 8.13
C ASP A 125 17.97 -1.22 7.43
N ALA A 126 18.31 -0.35 6.47
CA ALA A 126 17.34 0.51 5.82
C ALA A 126 16.45 -0.19 4.78
N VAL A 127 16.79 -1.39 4.33
CA VAL A 127 16.05 -2.07 3.25
C VAL A 127 14.80 -2.73 3.81
N ASN A 128 13.67 -2.06 3.66
CA ASN A 128 12.37 -2.47 4.18
C ASN A 128 11.38 -2.84 3.07
N LYS A 129 10.58 -3.88 3.30
CA LYS A 129 9.51 -4.26 2.38
C LYS A 129 8.26 -3.44 2.68
N VAL A 130 7.86 -2.58 1.74
CA VAL A 130 6.65 -1.74 1.88
C VAL A 130 5.42 -2.43 1.25
N GLY A 131 5.62 -3.22 0.21
CA GLY A 131 4.53 -3.93 -0.47
C GLY A 131 5.02 -5.14 -1.25
N ARG A 132 4.12 -5.74 -2.04
CA ARG A 132 4.48 -6.90 -2.90
C ARG A 132 5.55 -6.49 -3.92
N ASN A 133 5.31 -5.41 -4.66
CA ASN A 133 6.21 -4.87 -5.67
C ASN A 133 6.93 -3.58 -5.21
N ARG A 134 7.17 -3.44 -3.91
CA ARG A 134 7.71 -2.18 -3.38
C ARG A 134 8.65 -2.42 -2.22
N ILE A 135 9.85 -1.90 -2.36
CA ILE A 135 10.88 -1.85 -1.31
C ILE A 135 11.20 -0.39 -1.06
N SER A 136 11.34 -0.02 0.20
CA SER A 136 11.92 1.25 0.61
C SER A 136 13.32 1.04 1.14
N PHE A 137 14.19 2.01 0.91
CA PHE A 137 15.47 2.07 1.57
C PHE A 137 15.97 3.51 1.64
N GLU A 138 16.96 3.75 2.51
CA GLU A 138 17.34 5.11 2.89
C GLU A 138 18.84 5.35 2.69
N PHE A 139 19.16 6.52 2.16
CA PHE A 139 20.54 7.03 2.10
C PHE A 139 20.82 8.00 3.24
N LYS A 140 22.07 8.06 3.67
CA LYS A 140 22.58 9.04 4.63
C LYS A 140 22.73 10.44 4.02
N SER A 141 22.90 10.51 2.69
CA SER A 141 23.18 11.74 1.94
C SER A 141 22.24 11.88 0.75
N GLY A 142 21.70 13.08 0.56
CA GLY A 142 20.80 13.39 -0.57
C GLY A 142 21.53 13.36 -1.90
N LEU A 143 22.85 13.63 -1.90
CA LEU A 143 23.67 13.52 -3.10
C LEU A 143 23.74 12.07 -3.61
N ASP A 144 23.96 11.10 -2.71
CA ASP A 144 24.02 9.69 -3.08
C ASP A 144 22.66 9.16 -3.51
N ALA A 145 21.58 9.61 -2.86
CA ALA A 145 20.22 9.33 -3.26
C ALA A 145 19.93 9.83 -4.69
N ASN A 146 20.31 11.08 -4.99
CA ASN A 146 20.16 11.67 -6.33
C ASN A 146 21.00 10.94 -7.38
N ASN A 147 22.24 10.59 -7.05
CA ASN A 147 23.10 9.79 -7.92
C ASN A 147 22.46 8.43 -8.22
N PHE A 148 21.88 7.77 -7.21
CA PHE A 148 21.16 6.52 -7.39
C PHE A 148 19.91 6.66 -8.27
N LEU A 149 19.14 7.73 -8.09
CA LEU A 149 17.95 8.04 -8.92
C LEU A 149 18.30 8.20 -10.41
N SER A 150 19.45 8.81 -10.70
CA SER A 150 19.93 9.03 -12.08
C SER A 150 20.67 7.83 -12.70
N ASN A 151 20.92 6.77 -11.93
CA ASN A 151 21.82 5.69 -12.33
C ASN A 151 21.15 4.70 -13.31
N HIS A 152 21.79 4.46 -14.45
CA HIS A 152 21.34 3.49 -15.46
C HIS A 152 21.30 2.02 -14.97
N ILE A 153 21.99 1.68 -13.88
CA ILE A 153 21.98 0.33 -13.30
C ILE A 153 20.56 -0.08 -12.89
N VAL A 154 19.74 0.86 -12.45
CA VAL A 154 18.36 0.64 -12.00
C VAL A 154 17.47 0.10 -13.15
N PRO A 155 17.28 0.85 -14.26
CA PRO A 155 16.44 0.38 -15.37
C PRO A 155 17.03 -0.87 -16.05
N SER A 156 18.35 -1.04 -16.10
CA SER A 156 18.98 -2.24 -16.66
C SER A 156 18.63 -3.53 -15.91
N ASN A 157 18.18 -3.44 -14.66
CA ASN A 157 17.78 -4.60 -13.85
C ASN A 157 16.25 -4.68 -13.66
N ASN A 158 15.47 -4.02 -14.52
CA ASN A 158 14.00 -3.97 -14.44
C ASN A 158 13.49 -3.42 -13.11
N TYR A 159 14.18 -2.40 -12.59
CA TYR A 159 13.71 -1.61 -11.46
C TYR A 159 13.34 -0.20 -11.93
N SER A 160 12.35 0.36 -11.26
CA SER A 160 11.91 1.74 -11.33
C SER A 160 12.02 2.33 -9.94
N VAL A 161 12.61 3.52 -9.85
CA VAL A 161 12.96 4.17 -8.60
C VAL A 161 12.25 5.51 -8.53
N THR A 162 11.66 5.80 -7.37
CA THR A 162 10.90 7.02 -7.13
C THR A 162 11.16 7.52 -5.72
N ILE A 163 11.10 8.83 -5.52
CA ILE A 163 11.00 9.40 -4.18
C ILE A 163 9.53 9.29 -3.76
N PRO A 164 9.21 8.66 -2.63
CA PRO A 164 7.83 8.59 -2.16
C PRO A 164 7.27 9.98 -1.88
N ASN A 165 6.03 10.17 -2.31
CA ASN A 165 5.25 11.34 -1.93
C ASN A 165 4.49 11.01 -0.63
N CYS A 166 4.97 11.50 0.51
CA CYS A 166 4.36 11.31 1.82
C CYS A 166 3.40 12.48 2.13
N ASN A 167 2.28 12.54 1.39
CA ASN A 167 1.25 13.53 1.65
C ASN A 167 0.27 13.04 2.71
N ASP A 168 0.32 13.63 3.90
CA ASP A 168 -0.73 13.48 4.91
C ASP A 168 -1.85 14.47 4.62
N SER A 169 -2.91 14.00 3.95
CA SER A 169 -4.11 14.81 3.72
C SER A 169 -5.02 14.80 4.95
N ARG A 170 -5.54 15.98 5.32
CA ARG A 170 -6.59 16.13 6.33
C ARG A 170 -7.78 16.81 5.69
N MET A 171 -8.97 16.27 5.93
CA MET A 171 -10.21 16.89 5.46
C MET A 171 -10.71 17.92 6.48
N GLY A 172 -11.03 19.12 6.00
CA GLY A 172 -11.64 20.19 6.78
C GLY A 172 -12.79 20.84 6.01
N LEU A 173 -13.75 21.40 6.73
CA LEU A 173 -14.82 22.20 6.15
C LEU A 173 -14.44 23.68 6.25
N VAL A 174 -14.34 24.35 5.11
CA VAL A 174 -14.17 25.80 5.04
C VAL A 174 -15.54 26.44 4.81
N ARG A 175 -15.86 27.49 5.58
CA ARG A 175 -17.12 28.25 5.47
C ARG A 175 -16.82 29.71 5.15
N GLY A 176 -17.76 30.40 4.52
CA GLY A 176 -17.62 31.83 4.21
C GLY A 176 -16.77 32.13 2.97
N VAL A 177 -16.59 31.16 2.08
CA VAL A 177 -15.97 31.38 0.76
C VAL A 177 -16.95 32.17 -0.11
N PRO A 178 -16.57 33.32 -0.67
CA PRO A 178 -17.41 34.07 -1.61
C PRO A 178 -17.85 33.20 -2.80
N ALA A 179 -19.09 33.36 -3.24
CA ALA A 179 -19.65 32.55 -4.35
C ALA A 179 -18.94 32.84 -5.69
N ASP A 180 -18.31 34.01 -5.80
CA ASP A 180 -17.65 34.47 -7.02
C ASP A 180 -16.21 33.95 -7.14
N TRP A 181 -15.68 33.27 -6.11
CA TRP A 181 -14.31 32.75 -6.12
C TRP A 181 -14.23 31.40 -6.83
N SER A 182 -13.27 31.29 -7.74
CA SER A 182 -12.81 30.00 -8.26
C SER A 182 -12.01 29.22 -7.20
N MET A 183 -11.90 27.90 -7.39
CA MET A 183 -11.11 27.06 -6.49
C MET A 183 -9.62 27.45 -6.49
N GLN A 184 -9.09 27.90 -7.63
CA GLN A 184 -7.71 28.36 -7.77
C GLN A 184 -7.47 29.62 -6.93
N GLU A 185 -8.33 30.63 -7.08
CA GLU A 185 -8.24 31.88 -6.30
C GLU A 185 -8.37 31.61 -4.80
N PHE A 186 -9.28 30.71 -4.41
CA PHE A 186 -9.42 30.32 -3.01
C PHE A 186 -8.13 29.73 -2.44
N VAL A 187 -7.45 28.85 -3.18
CA VAL A 187 -6.23 28.19 -2.71
C VAL A 187 -5.04 29.14 -2.63
N GLU A 188 -4.96 30.14 -3.51
CA GLU A 188 -3.93 31.19 -3.44
C GLU A 188 -4.05 32.08 -2.19
N THR A 189 -5.20 32.08 -1.52
CA THR A 189 -5.43 32.87 -0.30
C THR A 189 -5.17 32.11 1.01
N LEU A 190 -4.90 30.80 0.94
CA LEU A 190 -4.57 29.96 2.10
C LEU A 190 -3.10 30.11 2.51
#